data_AF-A0A261KX40-F1
#
_entry.id   AF-A0A261KX40-F1
#
_cell.length_a   1.000
_cell.length_b   1.000
_cell.length_c   1.000
_cell.angle_alpha   90.00
_cell.angle_beta   90.00
_cell.angle_gamma   90.00
#
_symmetry.space_group_name_H-M   'P 1'
#
loop_
_entity.id
_entity.type
_entity.pdbx_description
1 polymer ?
#
loop_
_entity_poly.entity_id
_entity_poly.type
_entity_poly.pdbx_seq_one_letter_code
_entity_poly.pdbx_strand_id
1 'polypeptide(L)' 'MKLVERHVISKNHPFWSEIDHKAFLSKNLFNLANYYYRQYFFSEQKKLNFTELYHQVSKSDDYQALPTKV' A
#
# COMPACT_ATOMS: atom_id res chain seq x y z
N MET A 1 -19.20 3.97 -18.04
CA MET A 1 -18.75 3.12 -16.92
C MET A 1 -18.21 1.82 -17.53
N LYS A 2 -16.95 1.43 -17.28
CA LYS A 2 -16.40 0.17 -17.81
C LYS A 2 -16.80 -0.97 -16.86
N LEU A 3 -17.40 -2.03 -17.39
CA LEU A 3 -17.57 -3.29 -16.65
C LEU A 3 -16.18 -3.86 -16.40
N VAL A 4 -15.84 -4.02 -15.13
CA VAL A 4 -14.61 -4.67 -14.69
C VAL A 4 -14.99 -5.89 -13.84
N GLU A 5 -14.19 -6.94 -13.95
CA GLU A 5 -14.35 -8.11 -13.10
C GLU A 5 -14.07 -7.74 -11.64
N ARG A 6 -14.90 -8.25 -10.72
CA ARG A 6 -14.73 -8.03 -9.29
C ARG A 6 -14.87 -9.35 -8.55
N HIS A 7 -13.84 -9.70 -7.78
CA HIS A 7 -13.87 -10.85 -6.88
C HIS A 7 -14.24 -10.37 -5.48
N VAL A 8 -15.38 -10.82 -4.97
CA VAL A 8 -15.85 -10.47 -3.62
C VAL A 8 -15.53 -11.62 -2.68
N ILE A 9 -14.62 -11.42 -1.74
CA ILE A 9 -14.26 -12.40 -0.71
C ILE A 9 -15.17 -12.20 0.49
N SER A 10 -15.99 -13.19 0.82
CA SER A 10 -16.83 -13.18 2.03
C SER A 10 -16.04 -13.67 3.26
N LYS A 11 -16.56 -13.41 4.47
CA LYS A 11 -15.94 -13.87 5.73
C LYS A 11 -15.84 -15.39 5.85
N ASN A 12 -16.67 -16.13 5.12
CA ASN A 12 -16.67 -17.59 5.11
C ASN A 12 -15.62 -18.18 4.15
N HIS A 13 -14.92 -17.34 3.39
CA HIS A 13 -13.90 -17.82 2.47
C HIS A 13 -12.69 -18.37 3.25
N PRO A 14 -12.13 -19.53 2.86
CA PRO A 14 -11.01 -20.16 3.58
C PRO A 14 -9.80 -19.24 3.81
N PHE A 15 -9.54 -18.33 2.89
CA PHE A 15 -8.43 -17.38 2.96
C PHE A 15 -8.82 -15.99 3.46
N TRP A 16 -10.04 -15.80 3.99
CA TRP A 16 -10.53 -14.46 4.37
C TRP A 16 -9.58 -13.74 5.34
N SER A 17 -9.13 -14.42 6.40
CA SER A 17 -8.28 -13.79 7.43
C SER A 17 -6.93 -13.34 6.89
N GLU A 18 -6.32 -14.12 5.99
CA GLU A 18 -5.04 -13.78 5.38
C GLU A 18 -5.18 -12.61 4.41
N ILE A 19 -6.24 -12.62 3.60
CA ILE A 19 -6.54 -11.54 2.66
C ILE A 19 -6.85 -10.24 3.40
N ASP A 20 -7.66 -10.30 4.46
CA ASP A 20 -8.00 -9.14 5.30
C ASP A 20 -6.75 -8.53 5.93
N HIS A 21 -5.88 -9.36 6.51
CA HIS A 21 -4.62 -8.92 7.09
C HIS A 21 -3.70 -8.25 6.05
N LYS A 22 -3.50 -8.88 4.88
CA LYS A 22 -2.69 -8.31 3.80
C LYS A 22 -3.28 -7.01 3.25
N ALA A 23 -4.60 -6.91 3.14
CA ALA A 23 -5.28 -5.69 2.71
C ALA A 23 -5.07 -4.56 3.73
N PHE A 24 -5.08 -4.87 5.02
CA PHE A 24 -4.79 -3.90 6.08
C PHE A 24 -3.36 -3.37 6.01
N LEU A 25 -2.36 -4.26 5.89
CA LEU A 25 -0.95 -3.87 5.72
C LEU A 25 -0.75 -3.00 4.47
N SER A 26 -1.37 -3.38 3.34
CA SER A 26 -1.32 -2.62 2.09
C SER A 26 -1.92 -1.22 2.23
N LYS A 27 -3.05 -1.09 2.94
CA LYS A 27 -3.66 0.21 3.23
C LYS A 27 -2.75 1.09 4.09
N ASN A 28 -2.09 0.52 5.11
CA ASN A 28 -1.17 1.28 5.95
C ASN A 28 0.04 1.76 5.16
N LEU A 29 0.65 0.88 4.35
CA LEU A 29 1.75 1.22 3.46
C LEU A 29 1.37 2.33 2.47
N PHE A 30 0.17 2.28 1.88
CA PHE A 30 -0.33 3.33 1.00
C PHE A 30 -0.51 4.67 1.73
N ASN A 31 -1.04 4.64 2.96
CA ASN A 31 -1.19 5.85 3.78
C ASN A 31 0.17 6.45 4.14
N LEU A 32 1.16 5.62 4.48
CA LEU A 32 2.53 6.05 4.77
C LEU A 32 3.17 6.69 3.53
N ALA A 33 3.03 6.07 2.35
CA ALA A 33 3.54 6.62 1.11
C ALA A 33 2.91 7.99 0.77
N ASN A 34 1.59 8.12 0.92
CA ASN A 34 0.90 9.39 0.73
C ASN A 34 1.34 10.46 1.73
N TYR A 35 1.59 10.06 2.98
CA TYR A 35 2.10 10.98 3.98
C TYR A 35 3.42 11.59 3.52
N TYR A 36 4.42 10.78 3.16
CA TYR A 36 5.72 11.28 2.69
C TYR A 36 5.59 12.15 1.44
N TYR A 37 4.78 11.71 0.47
CA TYR A 37 4.56 12.47 -0.75
C TYR A 37 3.96 13.86 -0.48
N ARG A 38 2.99 13.94 0.42
CA ARG A 38 2.35 15.22 0.80
C ARG A 38 3.28 16.11 1.62
N GLN A 39 4.05 15.55 2.55
CA GLN A 39 5.03 16.32 3.32
C GLN A 39 6.06 16.97 2.38
N TYR A 40 6.58 16.21 1.42
CA TYR A 40 7.52 16.72 0.42
C TYR A 40 6.89 17.79 -0.47
N PHE A 41 5.64 17.60 -0.89
CA PHE A 41 4.93 18.60 -1.67
C PHE A 41 4.74 19.91 -0.88
N PHE A 42 4.35 19.84 0.39
CA PHE A 42 4.14 21.04 1.19
C PHE A 42 5.45 21.79 1.50
N SER A 43 6.56 21.08 1.71
CA SER A 43 7.86 21.71 1.97
C SER A 43 8.53 22.25 0.72
N GLU A 44 8.55 21.46 -0.37
CA GLU A 44 9.35 21.77 -1.57
C GLU A 44 8.53 22.31 -2.74
N GLN A 45 7.19 22.24 -2.68
CA GLN A 45 6.28 22.53 -3.79
C GLN A 45 6.59 21.70 -5.05
N LYS A 46 7.14 20.49 -4.84
CA LYS A 46 7.57 19.55 -5.89
C LYS A 46 6.97 18.17 -5.69
N LYS A 47 7.05 17.33 -6.72
CA LYS A 47 6.66 15.92 -6.66
C LYS A 47 7.84 15.09 -6.20
N LEU A 48 7.62 14.26 -5.18
CA LEU A 48 8.63 13.29 -4.72
C LEU A 48 8.82 12.21 -5.79
N ASN A 49 10.08 11.85 -6.08
CA ASN A 49 10.37 10.78 -7.03
C ASN A 49 9.90 9.43 -6.47
N PHE A 50 9.33 8.57 -7.31
CA PHE A 50 8.87 7.24 -6.88
C PHE A 50 10.00 6.33 -6.39
N THR A 51 11.22 6.45 -6.93
CA THR A 51 12.39 5.72 -6.42
C THR A 51 12.75 6.17 -5.01
N GLU A 52 12.73 7.47 -4.75
CA GLU A 52 12.99 8.03 -3.41
C GLU A 52 11.90 7.60 -2.42
N LEU A 53 10.63 7.70 -2.83
CA LEU A 53 9.49 7.24 -2.05
C LEU A 53 9.60 5.75 -1.72
N TYR A 54 9.97 4.92 -2.69
CA TYR A 54 10.21 3.48 -2.48
C TYR A 54 11.29 3.24 -1.43
N HIS A 55 12.43 3.94 -1.49
CA HIS A 55 13.49 3.78 -0.49
C HIS A 55 13.06 4.24 0.91
N GLN A 56 12.12 5.19 1.01
CA GLN A 56 11.54 5.59 2.29
C GLN A 56 10.59 4.53 2.86
N VAL A 57 9.69 3.98 2.05
CA VAL A 57 8.65 3.05 2.54
C VAL A 57 9.07 1.59 2.60
N SER A 58 10.08 1.17 1.83
CA SER A 58 10.55 -0.22 1.78
C SER A 58 11.16 -0.74 3.08
N LYS A 59 11.47 0.17 4.02
CA LYS A 59 11.96 -0.17 5.36
C LYS A 59 10.85 -0.30 6.40
N SER A 60 9.61 0.01 6.06
CA SER A 60 8.48 -0.07 7.00
C SER A 60 8.12 -1.53 7.31
N ASP A 61 7.61 -1.75 8.52
CA ASP A 61 7.17 -3.08 8.98
C ASP A 61 6.07 -3.63 8.06
N ASP A 62 5.11 -2.78 7.67
CA ASP A 62 4.03 -3.16 6.75
C ASP A 62 4.55 -3.61 5.39
N TYR A 63 5.59 -2.94 4.85
CA TYR A 63 6.21 -3.34 3.59
C TYR A 63 6.92 -4.70 3.71
N GLN A 64 7.67 -4.90 4.79
CA GLN A 64 8.43 -6.14 5.02
C GLN A 64 7.53 -7.34 5.32
N ALA A 65 6.37 -7.10 5.94
CA ALA A 65 5.37 -8.12 6.24
C ALA A 65 4.59 -8.58 4.99
N LEU A 66 4.54 -7.76 3.94
CA LEU A 66 3.98 -8.16 2.65
C LEU A 66 4.95 -9.06 1.87
N PRO A 67 4.45 -9.91 0.95
CA PRO A 67 5.32 -10.68 0.07
C PRO A 67 6.14 -9.73 -0.83
N THR A 68 7.45 -9.61 -0.56
CA THR A 68 8.37 -8.66 -1.21
C THR A 68 9.20 -9.27 -2.34
N LYS A 69 9.15 -10.59 -2.52
CA LYS A 69 9.87 -11.32 -3.58
C LYS A 69 8.87 -12.03 -4.48
N VAL A 70 9.02 -11.82 -5.78
CA VAL A 70 8.37 -12.58 -6.86
C VAL A 70 9.40 -13.53 -7.46
#